data_AF-A0A7X0NF18-F1
#
_entry.id   AF-A0A7X0NF18-F1
#
_cell.length_a   1.000
_cell.length_b   1.000
_cell.length_c   1.000
_cell.angle_alpha   90.00
_cell.angle_beta   90.00
_cell.angle_gamma   90.00
#
_symmetry.space_group_name_H-M   'P 1'
#
loop_
_entity.id
_entity.type
_entity.pdbx_description
1 polymer ?
#
loop_
_entity_poly.entity_id
_entity_poly.type
_entity_poly.pdbx_seq_one_letter_code
_entity_poly.pdbx_strand_id
1 'polypeptide(L)'
;MKFIITPELFNNLAITLFDFRWRILIWGICSFILSFVLQQQLHSKAPLSLLFITLFLLFLALQSLVISAFIFFFHRLPSNINQNNSLHRFYRIIEWCEALLFALLLPLPLLLFIYALWVI
;
A
#
# COMPACT_ATOMS: atom_id res chain seq x y z
N MET A 1 6.27 13.65 -23.84
CA MET A 1 5.19 13.09 -23.01
C MET A 1 5.68 13.09 -21.57
N LYS A 2 5.06 13.86 -20.67
CA LYS A 2 5.44 13.85 -19.24
C LYS A 2 5.04 12.49 -18.67
N PHE A 3 6.02 11.68 -18.26
CA PHE A 3 5.73 10.48 -17.49
C PHE A 3 5.06 10.92 -16.17
N ILE A 4 3.83 10.46 -15.95
CA ILE A 4 3.04 10.76 -14.74
C ILE A 4 3.59 9.98 -13.54
N ILE A 5 4.31 8.89 -13.80
CA ILE A 5 4.95 8.03 -12.80
C ILE A 5 6.44 8.34 -12.84
N THR A 6 6.90 9.18 -11.92
CA THR A 6 8.33 9.38 -11.67
C THR A 6 8.64 9.10 -10.21
N PRO A 7 9.83 8.56 -9.89
CA PRO A 7 10.25 8.35 -8.50
C PRO A 7 10.19 9.62 -7.66
N GLU A 8 10.44 10.77 -8.27
CA GLU A 8 10.39 12.10 -7.64
C GLU A 8 8.96 12.49 -7.22
N LEU A 9 7.96 12.20 -8.04
CA LEU A 9 6.55 12.42 -7.68
C LEU A 9 6.14 11.54 -6.50
N PHE A 10 6.58 10.27 -6.52
CA PHE A 10 6.30 9.34 -5.43
C PHE A 10 7.02 9.73 -4.14
N ASN A 11 8.24 10.25 -4.22
CA ASN A 11 8.96 10.81 -3.09
C ASN A 11 8.24 12.03 -2.50
N ASN A 12 7.79 12.97 -3.32
CA ASN A 12 7.02 14.12 -2.86
C ASN A 12 5.73 13.69 -2.13
N LEU A 13 5.00 12.73 -2.69
CA LEU A 13 3.81 12.17 -2.03
C LEU A 13 4.17 11.49 -0.70
N ALA A 14 5.23 10.68 -0.66
CA ALA A 14 5.69 10.02 0.55
C ALA A 14 6.13 11.01 1.64
N ILE A 15 6.77 12.13 1.28
CA ILE A 15 7.14 13.20 2.23
C ILE A 15 5.89 13.83 2.84
N THR A 16 4.88 14.15 2.04
CA THR A 16 3.63 14.76 2.56
C THR A 16 2.85 13.83 3.49
N LEU A 17 2.92 12.51 3.26
CA LEU A 17 2.20 11.50 4.04
C LEU A 17 3.04 10.92 5.20
N PHE A 18 4.29 11.36 5.34
CA PHE A 18 5.26 10.76 6.24
C PHE A 18 4.82 10.77 7.71
N ASP A 19 4.21 11.87 8.14
CA ASP A 19 3.73 12.03 9.52
C ASP A 19 2.61 11.05 9.87
N PHE A 20 1.91 10.49 8.87
CA PHE A 20 0.82 9.55 9.07
C PHE A 20 1.24 8.08 8.97
N ARG A 21 2.48 7.77 8.54
CA ARG A 21 2.91 6.38 8.29
C ARG A 21 2.62 5.41 9.42
N TRP A 22 2.97 5.78 10.66
CA TRP A 22 2.77 4.92 11.83
C TRP A 22 1.31 4.80 12.21
N ARG A 23 0.54 5.89 12.04
CA ARG A 23 -0.91 5.86 12.25
C ARG A 23 -1.56 4.89 11.27
N ILE A 24 -1.25 4.99 9.98
CA ILE A 24 -1.77 4.12 8.93
C ILE A 24 -1.38 2.66 9.20
N LEU A 25 -0.13 2.40 9.57
CA LEU A 25 0.35 1.05 9.87
C LEU A 25 -0.37 0.44 11.08
N ILE A 26 -0.53 1.20 12.17
CA ILE A 26 -1.26 0.75 13.37
C ILE A 26 -2.72 0.47 13.03
N TRP A 27 -3.39 1.38 12.30
CA TRP A 27 -4.76 1.17 11.85
C TRP A 27 -4.91 -0.06 10.93
N GLY A 28 -3.91 -0.32 10.08
CA GLY A 28 -3.84 -1.52 9.26
C GLY A 28 -3.74 -2.80 10.09
N ILE A 29 -2.85 -2.83 11.09
CA ILE A 29 -2.70 -3.97 12.01
C ILE A 29 -3.99 -4.20 12.80
N CYS A 30 -4.58 -3.14 13.36
CA CYS A 30 -5.84 -3.24 14.09
C CYS A 30 -6.97 -3.78 13.20
N SER A 31 -7.08 -3.29 11.96
CA SER A 31 -8.08 -3.76 10.99
C SER A 31 -7.86 -5.24 10.62
N PHE A 32 -6.60 -5.66 10.47
CA PHE A 32 -6.25 -7.04 10.18
C PHE A 32 -6.67 -7.98 11.31
N ILE A 33 -6.29 -7.65 12.56
CA ILE A 33 -6.65 -8.41 13.76
C ILE A 33 -8.17 -8.49 13.90
N LEU A 34 -8.86 -7.35 13.72
CA LEU A 34 -10.32 -7.31 13.79
C LEU A 34 -10.97 -8.18 12.72
N SER A 35 -10.47 -8.15 11.47
CA SER A 35 -10.97 -9.01 10.40
C SER A 35 -10.80 -10.49 10.73
N PHE A 36 -9.66 -10.86 11.34
CA PHE A 36 -9.38 -12.24 11.71
C PHE A 36 -10.33 -12.72 12.82
N VAL A 37 -10.58 -11.88 13.83
CA VAL A 37 -11.54 -12.19 14.90
C VAL A 37 -12.96 -12.34 14.35
N LEU A 38 -13.39 -11.44 13.46
CA LEU A 38 -14.71 -11.52 12.82
C LEU A 38 -14.82 -12.77 11.93
N GLN A 39 -13.75 -13.13 11.22
CA GLN A 39 -13.71 -14.33 10.40
C GLN A 39 -13.92 -15.61 11.22
N GLN A 40 -13.45 -15.68 12.46
CA GLN A 40 -13.73 -16.82 13.35
C GLN A 40 -15.20 -16.92 13.75
N GLN A 41 -15.93 -15.80 13.75
CA GLN A 41 -17.35 -15.74 14.08
C GLN A 41 -18.25 -16.05 12.87
N LEU A 42 -17.69 -16.15 11.66
CA LEU A 42 -18.42 -16.59 10.47
C LEU A 42 -18.70 -18.10 10.53
N HIS A 43 -19.77 -18.49 11.23
CA HIS A 43 -20.36 -19.82 11.14
C HIS A 43 -21.31 -19.93 9.93
N SER A 44 -21.78 -21.15 9.62
CA SER A 44 -22.56 -21.50 8.42
C SER A 44 -23.89 -20.74 8.20
N LYS A 45 -24.28 -19.83 9.10
CA LYS A 45 -25.44 -18.92 8.97
C LYS A 45 -25.08 -17.47 9.29
N ALA A 46 -23.85 -17.04 8.98
CA ALA A 46 -23.44 -15.66 9.19
C ALA A 46 -24.26 -14.72 8.28
N PRO A 47 -24.71 -13.55 8.80
CA PRO A 47 -25.41 -12.57 7.99
C PRO A 47 -24.47 -11.99 6.93
N LEU A 48 -24.99 -11.77 5.74
CA LEU A 48 -24.22 -11.32 4.57
C LEU A 48 -23.52 -9.96 4.80
N SER A 49 -24.09 -9.10 5.65
CA SER A 49 -23.47 -7.86 6.11
C SER A 49 -22.17 -8.08 6.88
N LEU A 50 -22.10 -9.09 7.74
CA LEU A 50 -20.89 -9.42 8.52
C LEU A 50 -19.75 -9.89 7.61
N LEU A 51 -20.09 -10.60 6.53
CA LEU A 51 -19.13 -11.02 5.51
C LEU A 51 -18.54 -9.80 4.80
N PHE A 52 -19.38 -8.86 4.35
CA PHE A 52 -18.87 -7.63 3.71
C PHE A 52 -18.02 -6.78 4.65
N ILE A 53 -18.39 -6.65 5.93
CA ILE A 53 -17.58 -5.91 6.92
C ILE A 53 -16.22 -6.58 7.11
N THR A 54 -16.20 -7.91 7.27
CA THR A 54 -14.94 -8.68 7.43
C THR A 54 -14.04 -8.49 6.21
N LEU A 55 -14.63 -8.58 5.02
CA LEU A 55 -13.92 -8.46 3.75
C LEU A 55 -13.40 -7.03 3.54
N PHE A 56 -14.22 -6.01 3.83
CA PHE A 56 -13.81 -4.61 3.82
C PHE A 56 -12.63 -4.35 4.76
N LEU A 57 -12.67 -4.85 6.00
CA LEU A 57 -11.59 -4.69 6.97
C LEU A 57 -10.29 -5.36 6.51
N LEU A 58 -10.38 -6.53 5.89
CA LEU A 58 -9.23 -7.23 5.33
C LEU A 58 -8.57 -6.40 4.22
N PHE A 59 -9.36 -5.90 3.26
CA PHE A 59 -8.83 -5.09 2.16
C PHE A 59 -8.32 -3.72 2.64
N LEU A 60 -8.98 -3.12 3.63
CA LEU A 60 -8.51 -1.90 4.29
C LEU A 60 -7.14 -2.11 4.96
N ALA A 61 -6.95 -3.25 5.62
CA ALA A 61 -5.67 -3.62 6.23
C ALA A 61 -4.57 -3.79 5.17
N LEU A 62 -4.85 -4.51 4.08
CA LEU A 62 -3.92 -4.69 2.97
C LEU A 62 -3.56 -3.35 2.32
N GLN A 63 -4.54 -2.49 2.05
CA GLN A 63 -4.32 -1.16 1.48
C GLN A 63 -3.46 -0.29 2.40
N SER A 64 -3.74 -0.33 3.71
CA SER A 64 -2.96 0.41 4.71
C SER A 64 -1.50 -0.06 4.75
N LEU A 65 -1.27 -1.36 4.63
CA LEU A 65 0.08 -1.94 4.56
C LEU A 65 0.83 -1.50 3.30
N VAL A 66 0.16 -1.54 2.14
CA VAL A 66 0.73 -1.07 0.86
C VAL A 66 1.10 0.42 0.94
N ILE A 67 0.20 1.26 1.47
CA ILE A 67 0.44 2.70 1.63
C ILE A 67 1.59 2.94 2.61
N SER A 68 1.64 2.22 3.73
CA SER A 68 2.73 2.38 4.69
C SER A 68 4.08 1.96 4.08
N ALA A 69 4.12 0.84 3.35
CA ALA A 69 5.33 0.39 2.66
C ALA A 69 5.77 1.45 1.63
N PHE A 70 4.85 1.96 0.81
CA PHE A 70 5.11 3.04 -0.14
C PHE A 70 5.78 4.25 0.54
N ILE A 71 5.24 4.71 1.66
CA ILE A 71 5.81 5.85 2.39
C ILE A 71 7.23 5.53 2.87
N PHE A 72 7.49 4.33 3.40
CA PHE A 72 8.83 3.97 3.87
C PHE A 72 9.87 3.90 2.76
N PHE A 73 9.54 3.30 1.61
CA PHE A 73 10.45 3.18 0.48
C PHE A 73 10.74 4.53 -0.17
N PHE A 74 9.70 5.31 -0.47
CA PHE A 74 9.87 6.57 -1.18
C PHE A 74 10.22 7.77 -0.30
N HIS A 75 10.23 7.66 1.04
CA HIS A 75 10.61 8.81 1.89
C HIS A 75 12.08 9.25 1.70
N ARG A 76 13.01 8.31 1.49
CA ARG A 76 14.43 8.62 1.26
C ARG A 76 14.91 7.98 -0.03
N LEU A 77 15.08 8.79 -1.06
CA LEU A 77 15.70 8.37 -2.32
C LEU A 77 17.23 8.27 -2.15
N PRO A 78 17.84 7.08 -2.26
CA PRO A 78 19.29 6.90 -2.14
C PRO A 78 20.08 7.60 -3.26
N SER A 79 19.46 7.87 -4.42
CA SER A 79 20.10 8.62 -5.51
C SER A 79 20.51 10.04 -5.11
N ASN A 80 19.77 10.69 -4.20
CA ASN A 80 20.08 12.06 -3.75
C ASN A 80 21.28 12.13 -2.78
N ILE A 81 21.72 11.01 -2.21
CA ILE A 81 22.77 10.99 -1.16
C ILE A 81 24.15 10.69 -1.76
N ASN A 82 24.22 9.89 -2.83
CA ASN A 82 25.49 9.43 -3.40
C ASN A 82 25.90 10.23 -4.64
N GLN A 83 26.90 11.11 -4.49
CA GLN A 83 27.49 11.90 -5.58
C GLN A 83 28.36 11.07 -6.56
N ASN A 84 28.60 9.80 -6.29
CA ASN A 84 29.46 8.96 -7.13
C ASN A 84 28.68 8.47 -8.36
N ASN A 85 29.17 8.81 -9.56
CA ASN A 85 28.42 8.76 -10.82
C ASN A 85 27.91 7.36 -11.22
N SER A 86 28.65 6.30 -10.85
CA SER A 86 28.29 4.90 -11.14
C SER A 86 27.20 4.37 -10.19
N LEU A 87 27.34 4.64 -8.88
CA LEU A 87 26.37 4.24 -7.86
C LEU A 87 25.04 4.96 -8.05
N HIS A 88 25.07 6.23 -8.45
CA HIS A 88 23.86 7.01 -8.73
C HIS A 88 22.98 6.35 -9.81
N ARG A 89 23.58 5.88 -10.93
CA ARG A 89 22.81 5.21 -12.00
C ARG A 89 22.17 3.90 -11.54
N PHE A 90 22.88 3.14 -10.71
CA PHE A 90 22.37 1.89 -10.15
C PHE A 90 21.16 2.14 -9.23
N TYR A 91 21.28 3.06 -8.27
CA TYR A 91 20.19 3.43 -7.38
C TYR A 91 18.98 3.99 -8.14
N ARG A 92 19.22 4.79 -9.18
CA ARG A 92 18.13 5.33 -9.99
C ARG A 92 17.35 4.24 -10.73
N ILE A 93 18.01 3.18 -11.21
CA ILE A 93 17.31 2.04 -11.82
C ILE A 93 16.42 1.34 -10.79
N ILE A 94 16.93 1.12 -9.57
CA ILE A 94 16.16 0.51 -8.48
C ILE A 94 14.93 1.36 -8.15
N GLU A 95 15.09 2.68 -8.01
CA GLU A 95 13.99 3.61 -7.73
C GLU A 95 12.90 3.56 -8.81
N TRP A 96 13.29 3.40 -10.09
CA TRP A 96 12.33 3.20 -11.18
C TRP A 96 11.62 1.84 -11.12
N CYS A 97 12.33 0.78 -10.77
CA CYS A 97 11.72 -0.54 -10.55
C CYS A 97 10.73 -0.52 -9.39
N GLU A 98 11.10 0.12 -8.27
CA GLU A 98 10.21 0.31 -7.12
C GLU A 98 9.00 1.16 -7.51
N ALA A 99 9.19 2.24 -8.26
CA ALA A 99 8.06 3.08 -8.71
C ALA A 99 7.10 2.29 -9.60
N LEU A 100 7.60 1.45 -10.50
CA LEU A 100 6.76 0.61 -11.33
C LEU A 100 6.00 -0.43 -10.49
N LEU A 101 6.68 -1.06 -9.54
CA LEU A 101 6.08 -2.04 -8.62
C LEU A 101 4.96 -1.39 -7.81
N PHE A 102 5.21 -0.26 -7.16
CA PHE A 102 4.21 0.43 -6.35
C PHE A 102 3.09 1.07 -7.16
N ALA A 103 3.33 1.48 -8.41
CA ALA A 103 2.27 1.92 -9.31
C ALA A 103 1.24 0.82 -9.60
N LEU A 104 1.68 -0.44 -9.65
CA LEU A 104 0.81 -1.60 -9.79
C LEU A 104 0.23 -2.04 -8.44
N LEU A 105 1.02 -1.97 -7.36
CA LEU A 105 0.61 -2.45 -6.03
C LEU A 105 -0.42 -1.53 -5.36
N LEU A 106 -0.31 -0.20 -5.51
CA LEU A 106 -1.19 0.78 -4.88
C LEU A 106 -2.69 0.60 -5.21
N PRO A 107 -3.10 0.42 -6.48
CA PRO A 107 -4.50 0.21 -6.81
C PRO A 107 -4.98 -1.23 -6.56
N LEU A 108 -4.07 -2.19 -6.39
CA LEU A 108 -4.39 -3.61 -6.42
C LEU A 108 -5.37 -4.06 -5.32
N PRO A 109 -5.20 -3.73 -4.02
CA PRO A 109 -6.16 -4.15 -3.00
C PRO A 109 -7.55 -3.55 -3.24
N LEU A 110 -7.62 -2.30 -3.71
CA LEU A 110 -8.89 -1.65 -4.03
C LEU A 110 -9.59 -2.33 -5.23
N LEU A 111 -8.85 -2.66 -6.28
CA LEU A 111 -9.37 -3.40 -7.44
C LEU A 111 -9.88 -4.79 -7.04
N LEU A 112 -9.11 -5.52 -6.21
CA LEU A 112 -9.51 -6.84 -5.71
C LEU A 112 -10.74 -6.77 -4.81
N PHE A 113 -10.88 -5.70 -4.02
CA PHE A 113 -12.08 -5.47 -3.22
C PHE A 113 -13.33 -5.29 -4.10
N ILE A 114 -13.23 -4.44 -5.13
CA ILE A 114 -14.33 -4.23 -6.09
C ILE A 114 -14.68 -5.54 -6.79
N TYR A 115 -13.67 -6.30 -7.23
CA TYR A 115 -13.89 -7.60 -7.85
C TYR A 115 -14.59 -8.58 -6.90
N ALA A 116 -14.17 -8.66 -5.64
CA ALA A 116 -14.80 -9.51 -4.64
C ALA A 116 -16.27 -9.14 -4.42
N LEU A 117 -16.61 -7.84 -4.38
CA LEU A 117 -18.00 -7.39 -4.27
C LEU A 117 -18.86 -7.76 -5.48
N TRP A 118 -18.27 -7.88 -6.66
CA TRP A 118 -18.99 -8.27 -7.87
C TRP A 118 -19.24 -9.78 -7.96
N VAL A 119 -18.35 -10.59 -7.37
CA VAL A 119 -18.43 -12.06 -7.39
C VAL A 119 -19.39 -12.62 -6.33
N ILE A 120 -19.53 -11.95 -5.18
CA ILE A 120 -20.40 -12.33 -4.07
C ILE A 120 -21.86 -11.96 -4.37
#